data_AF-A0A2T1N6X0-F1
#
_entry.id   AF-A0A2T1N6X0-F1
#
_cell.length_a   1.000
_cell.length_b   1.000
_cell.length_c   1.000
_cell.angle_alpha   90.00
_cell.angle_beta   90.00
_cell.angle_gamma   90.00
#
_symmetry.space_group_name_H-M   'P 1'
#
loop_
_entity.id
_entity.type
_entity.pdbx_description
1 polymer ?
#
loop_
_entity_poly.entity_id
_entity_poly.type
_entity_poly.pdbx_seq_one_letter_code
_entity_poly.pdbx_strand_id
1 'polypeptide(L)' 'MKTELGNIGVIYPNEESAQTRKFQIRTDGDILHFDFIDPKIDTGGFYLEKDQVKLLVDTLNVILKNKLME' A
#
# COMPACT_ATOMS: atom_id res chain seq x y z
N MET A 1 5.69 5.65 -13.20
CA MET A 1 4.70 4.56 -13.25
C MET A 1 3.59 4.86 -12.27
N LYS A 2 2.34 4.49 -12.58
CA LYS A 2 1.19 4.60 -11.68
C LYS A 2 0.31 3.35 -11.81
N THR A 3 -0.01 2.74 -10.68
CA THR A 3 -0.90 1.57 -10.57
C THR A 3 -1.98 1.89 -9.54
N GLU A 4 -3.22 1.53 -9.84
CA GLU A 4 -4.34 1.72 -8.92
C GLU A 4 -4.90 0.35 -8.54
N LEU A 5 -5.19 0.18 -7.25
CA LEU A 5 -5.90 -0.98 -6.73
C LEU A 5 -7.21 -0.46 -6.13
N GLY A 6 -8.31 -0.99 -6.65
CA GLY A 6 -9.65 -0.66 -6.17
C GLY A 6 -9.99 -1.43 -4.90
N ASN A 7 -10.88 -0.85 -4.09
CA ASN A 7 -11.56 -1.51 -2.98
C ASN A 7 -10.66 -2.07 -1.87
N ILE A 8 -9.62 -1.34 -1.46
CA ILE A 8 -8.79 -1.82 -0.34
C ILE A 8 -9.42 -1.37 0.99
N GLY A 9 -9.54 -2.32 1.93
CA GLY A 9 -9.94 -2.01 3.30
C GLY A 9 -8.79 -1.34 4.05
N VAL A 10 -9.02 -0.12 4.51
CA VAL A 10 -8.06 0.67 5.29
C VAL A 10 -8.69 1.00 6.64
N ILE A 11 -7.94 0.81 7.72
CA ILE A 11 -8.34 1.19 9.07
C ILE A 11 -7.33 2.22 9.57
N TYR A 12 -7.78 3.45 9.80
CA TYR A 12 -6.97 4.44 10.52
C TYR A 12 -7.15 4.32 12.04
N PRO A 13 -6.20 4.84 12.85
CA PRO A 13 -6.24 4.69 14.31
C PRO A 13 -7.51 5.23 14.98
N ASN A 14 -8.21 6.16 14.32
CA ASN A 14 -9.45 6.77 14.78
C ASN A 14 -10.72 6.07 14.24
N GLU A 15 -10.59 4.92 13.56
CA GLU A 15 -11.71 4.19 12.97
C GLU A 15 -11.96 2.86 13.68
N GLU A 16 -13.23 2.58 13.97
CA GLU A 16 -13.64 1.32 14.61
C GLU A 16 -13.75 0.14 13.60
N SER A 17 -13.77 0.44 12.30
CA SER A 17 -13.90 -0.57 11.24
C SER A 17 -13.23 -0.12 9.94
N ALA A 18 -12.89 -1.10 9.10
CA ALA A 18 -12.24 -0.85 7.82
C ALA A 18 -13.16 -0.11 6.86
N GLN A 19 -12.65 0.96 6.27
CA GLN A 19 -13.32 1.70 5.20
C GLN A 19 -12.67 1.36 3.87
N THR A 20 -13.50 1.25 2.84
CA THR A 20 -13.04 1.02 1.48
C THR A 20 -12.45 2.30 0.90
N ARG A 21 -11.17 2.27 0.54
CA ARG A 21 -10.47 3.42 -0.04
C ARG A 21 -9.83 3.08 -1.38
N LYS A 22 -9.62 4.10 -2.19
CA LYS A 22 -8.85 3.97 -3.42
C LYS A 22 -7.38 3.99 -3.06
N PHE A 23 -6.64 2.99 -3.51
CA PHE A 23 -5.20 2.94 -3.31
C PHE A 23 -4.47 3.19 -4.61
N GLN A 24 -3.44 4.01 -4.51
CA GLN A 24 -2.60 4.37 -5.63
C GLN A 24 -1.14 4.13 -5.27
N ILE A 25 -0.45 3.44 -6.16
CA ILE A 25 1.00 3.30 -6.13
C ILE A 25 1.56 4.16 -7.26
N ARG A 26 2.49 5.05 -6.96
CA ARG A 26 3.16 5.87 -7.98
C ARG A 26 4.65 6.00 -7.69
N THR A 27 5.44 6.22 -8.73
CA THR A 27 6.87 6.49 -8.60
C THR A 27 7.16 7.97 -8.81
N ASP A 28 8.03 8.53 -7.97
CA ASP A 28 8.61 9.87 -8.16
C ASP A 28 10.13 9.76 -7.99
N GLY A 29 10.87 9.87 -9.09
CA GLY A 29 12.28 9.51 -9.12
C GLY A 29 12.51 8.07 -8.62
N ASP A 30 13.34 7.94 -7.58
CA ASP A 30 13.68 6.66 -6.92
C ASP A 30 12.78 6.31 -5.73
N ILE A 31 11.70 7.07 -5.52
CA ILE A 31 10.78 6.90 -4.40
C ILE A 31 9.47 6.25 -4.88
N LEU A 32 9.01 5.25 -4.14
CA LEU A 32 7.71 4.61 -4.34
C LEU A 32 6.69 5.15 -3.33
N HIS A 33 5.65 5.79 -3.82
CA HIS A 33 4.55 6.32 -3.00
C HIS A 33 3.37 5.38 -2.96
N PHE A 34 2.76 5.30 -1.78
CA PHE A 34 1.54 4.57 -1.48
C PHE A 34 0.52 5.56 -0.91
N ASP A 35 -0.51 5.87 -1.70
CA ASP A 35 -1.51 6.87 -1.36
C ASP A 35 -2.87 6.18 -1.14
N PHE A 36 -3.56 6.50 -0.04
CA PHE A 36 -4.93 6.10 0.27
C PHE A 36 -5.86 7.30 0.09
N ILE A 37 -6.55 7.34 -1.04
CA ILE A 37 -7.39 8.46 -1.45
C ILE A 37 -8.80 8.23 -0.91
N ASP A 38 -9.28 9.20 -0.16
CA ASP A 38 -10.64 9.27 0.38
C ASP A 38 -11.20 10.67 0.11
N PRO A 39 -12.41 10.81 -0.46
CA PRO A 39 -12.99 12.12 -0.74
C PRO A 39 -13.51 12.85 0.53
N LYS A 40 -13.63 12.17 1.67
CA LYS A 40 -14.23 12.72 2.90
C LYS A 40 -13.21 13.17 3.95
N ILE A 41 -11.98 12.68 3.86
CA ILE A 41 -10.90 12.95 4.81
C ILE A 41 -9.61 13.22 4.07
N ASP A 42 -8.62 13.78 4.76
CA ASP A 42 -7.30 13.97 4.19
C ASP A 42 -6.73 12.62 3.71
N THR A 43 -6.13 12.65 2.51
CA THR A 43 -5.47 11.48 1.93
C THR A 43 -4.28 11.12 2.81
N GLY A 44 -4.30 9.90 3.34
CA GLY A 44 -3.17 9.33 4.07
C GLY A 44 -2.23 8.60 3.12
N GLY A 45 -0.95 8.53 3.44
CA GLY A 45 0.00 7.82 2.60
C GLY A 45 1.37 7.72 3.24
N PHE A 46 2.22 6.92 2.61
CA PHE A 46 3.62 6.79 2.97
C PHE A 46 4.45 6.58 1.70
N TYR A 47 5.76 6.72 1.83
CA TYR A 47 6.69 6.45 0.75
C TYR A 47 7.79 5.52 1.21
N LEU A 48 8.32 4.76 0.27
CA LEU A 48 9.45 3.87 0.47
C LEU A 48 10.59 4.26 -0.47
N GLU A 49 11.79 4.31 0.08
CA GLU A 49 13.01 4.40 -0.70
C GLU A 49 13.39 3.02 -1.26
N LYS A 50 14.28 3.01 -2.25
CA LYS A 50 14.71 1.81 -2.97
C LYS A 50 15.05 0.60 -2.08
N ASP A 51 15.81 0.81 -1.02
CA ASP A 51 16.22 -0.29 -0.13
C ASP A 51 15.03 -0.86 0.68
N GLN A 52 14.09 0.00 1.06
CA GLN A 52 12.86 -0.41 1.74
C GLN A 52 11.90 -1.13 0.78
N VAL A 53 11.82 -0.69 -0.48
CA VAL A 53 11.05 -1.39 -1.52
C VAL A 53 11.63 -2.79 -1.74
N LYS A 54 12.95 -2.93 -1.78
CA LYS A 54 13.61 -4.24 -1.92
C LYS A 54 13.25 -5.17 -0.77
N LEU A 55 13.33 -4.68 0.46
CA LEU A 55 12.93 -5.45 1.65
C LEU A 55 11.45 -5.86 1.61
N LEU A 56 10.56 -4.96 1.16
CA LEU A 56 9.13 -5.26 0.99
C LEU A 56 8.92 -6.38 -0.02
N VAL A 57 9.57 -6.33 -1.18
CA VAL A 57 9.47 -7.37 -2.22
C VAL A 57 9.96 -8.72 -1.69
N ASP A 58 11.10 -8.76 -1.01
CA ASP A 58 11.62 -9.99 -0.43
C ASP A 58 10.64 -10.58 0.60
N THR A 59 10.07 -9.74 1.46
CA THR A 59 9.08 -10.14 2.47
C THR A 59 7.81 -10.69 1.83
N LEU A 60 7.25 -10.00 0.82
CA LEU A 60 6.05 -10.45 0.12
C LEU A 60 6.28 -11.78 -0.60
N ASN A 61 7.45 -11.97 -1.22
CA ASN A 61 7.81 -13.22 -1.87
C ASN A 61 7.88 -14.39 -0.90
N VAL A 62 8.40 -14.18 0.32
CA VAL A 62 8.40 -15.22 1.38
C VAL A 62 6.97 -15.58 1.78
N ILE A 63 6.10 -14.59 2.00
CA ILE A 63 4.70 -14.82 2.37
C ILE A 63 3.97 -15.59 1.27
N LEU A 64 4.11 -15.18 0.01
CA LEU A 64 3.46 -15.84 -1.12
C LEU A 64 3.94 -17.27 -1.29
N LYS A 65 5.26 -17.52 -1.20
CA LYS A 65 5.81 -18.88 -1.29
C LYS A 65 5.29 -19.80 -0.18
N ASN A 66 5.23 -19.30 1.05
CA ASN A 66 4.79 -20.10 2.19
C ASN A 66 3.27 -20.34 2.22
N LYS A 67 2.46 -19.36 1.75
CA LYS A 67 0.99 -19.51 1.69
C LYS A 67 0.48 -20.27 0.46
N LEU A 68 1.30 -20.44 -0.58
CA LEU A 68 0.98 -21.30 -1.74
C LEU A 68 1.37 -22.77 -1.50
N MET A 69 1.89 -23.10 -0.31
CA MET A 69 2.23 -24.47 0.11
C MET A 69 1.19 -25.10 1.05
N GLU A 70 0.12 -24.37 1.39
CA GLU A 70 -1.11 -24.92 1.99
C GLU A 70 -2.15 -25.21 0.89
#